data_AF-A0A9P1GFM9-F1
#
_entry.id   AF-A0A9P1GFM9-F1
#
_cell.length_a   1.000
_cell.length_b   1.000
_cell.length_c   1.000
_cell.angle_alpha   90.00
_cell.angle_beta   90.00
_cell.angle_gamma   90.00
#
_symmetry.space_group_name_H-M   'P 1'
#
loop_
_entity.id
_entity.type
_entity.pdbx_description
1 polymer ?
#
loop_
_entity_poly.entity_id
_entity_poly.type
_entity_poly.pdbx_seq_one_letter_code
_entity_poly.pdbx_strand_id
1 'polypeptide(L)'
;MLGRQILEALTTAYGRMIFSSGFIHGDPHPGNIFILEGGKVALIDCGQVAQLFREQRLLVAEAILAASIYDGSRGMVELLANCVRKFGVTFFDGQEDEDACAASVALYLFGEKDVIFPGGYSKEEFSSKSPLRQLKSFPMELVLLGRASVLVKGVAARLGVDWSVAKKWAPLAKDAITALCSEDECRLPAWALQSAMHRDDAGASERLRFRDAARGCASLVRRWGIEKAASMLASQKKEEMSKE
;
A
#
# COMPACT_ATOMS: atom_id res chain seq x y z
N MET A 1 -9.32 10.02 -13.14
CA MET A 1 -8.73 11.20 -12.46
C MET A 1 -7.33 10.83 -11.97
N LEU A 2 -6.37 11.76 -12.09
CA LEU A 2 -4.96 11.58 -11.75
C LEU A 2 -4.72 11.02 -10.32
N GLY A 3 -5.49 11.50 -9.33
CA GLY A 3 -5.35 11.03 -7.93
C GLY A 3 -5.58 9.53 -7.76
N ARG A 4 -6.52 8.94 -8.50
CA ARG A 4 -6.78 7.49 -8.48
C ARG A 4 -5.63 6.70 -9.12
N GLN A 5 -5.02 7.23 -10.17
CA GLN A 5 -3.87 6.60 -10.83
C GLN A 5 -2.65 6.58 -9.89
N ILE A 6 -2.39 7.68 -9.20
CA ILE A 6 -1.32 7.79 -8.19
C ILE A 6 -1.53 6.77 -7.07
N LEU A 7 -2.76 6.67 -6.54
CA LEU A 7 -3.11 5.70 -5.50
C LEU A 7 -2.93 4.26 -5.98
N GLU A 8 -3.37 3.94 -7.19
CA GLU A 8 -3.23 2.60 -7.77
C GLU A 8 -1.74 2.26 -7.92
N ALA A 9 -0.93 3.17 -8.46
CA ALA A 9 0.51 2.98 -8.62
C ALA A 9 1.23 2.80 -7.27
N LEU A 10 0.93 3.67 -6.29
CA LEU A 10 1.51 3.61 -4.95
C LEU A 10 1.12 2.31 -4.22
N THR A 11 -0.17 1.97 -4.23
CA THR A 11 -0.68 0.76 -3.57
C THR A 11 -0.09 -0.49 -4.21
N THR A 12 -0.01 -0.52 -5.55
CA THR A 12 0.61 -1.62 -6.30
C THR A 12 2.10 -1.75 -6.00
N ALA A 13 2.83 -0.64 -5.90
CA ALA A 13 4.25 -0.65 -5.56
C ALA A 13 4.48 -1.29 -4.18
N TYR A 14 3.78 -0.82 -3.14
CA TYR A 14 3.88 -1.41 -1.80
C TYR A 14 3.43 -2.87 -1.76
N GLY A 15 2.33 -3.20 -2.41
CA GLY A 15 1.86 -4.59 -2.48
C GLY A 15 2.89 -5.51 -3.14
N ARG A 16 3.55 -5.08 -4.21
CA ARG A 16 4.62 -5.86 -4.86
C ARG A 16 5.84 -6.04 -3.97
N MET A 17 6.28 -4.99 -3.27
CA MET A 17 7.39 -5.07 -2.33
C MET A 17 7.10 -6.13 -1.25
N ILE A 18 5.90 -6.09 -0.66
CA ILE A 18 5.46 -6.99 0.41
C ILE A 18 5.28 -8.43 -0.11
N PHE A 19 4.42 -8.61 -1.11
CA PHE A 19 3.90 -9.93 -1.50
C PHE A 19 4.77 -10.67 -2.51
N SER A 20 5.65 -9.97 -3.23
CA SER A 20 6.53 -10.60 -4.21
C SER A 20 7.99 -10.58 -3.76
N SER A 21 8.54 -9.39 -3.50
CA SER A 21 9.96 -9.25 -3.15
C SER A 21 10.25 -9.63 -1.70
N GLY A 22 9.24 -9.57 -0.83
CA GLY A 22 9.40 -9.82 0.60
C GLY A 22 10.17 -8.71 1.30
N PHE A 23 10.11 -7.46 0.82
CA PHE A 23 10.73 -6.32 1.48
C PHE A 23 9.68 -5.26 1.77
N ILE A 24 9.84 -4.53 2.87
CA ILE A 24 8.98 -3.41 3.21
C ILE A 24 9.82 -2.14 3.26
N HIS A 25 9.41 -1.14 2.48
CA HIS A 25 9.98 0.21 2.58
C HIS A 25 9.44 0.88 3.85
N GLY A 26 10.34 1.11 4.82
CA GLY A 26 10.03 1.48 6.19
C GLY A 26 9.86 2.96 6.48
N ASP A 27 10.27 3.83 5.56
CA ASP A 27 9.97 5.26 5.62
C ASP A 27 9.13 5.77 4.42
N PRO A 28 7.82 5.45 4.38
CA PRO A 28 6.89 5.93 3.37
C PRO A 28 6.57 7.43 3.48
N HIS A 29 7.41 8.29 4.06
CA HIS A 29 7.05 9.70 4.19
C HIS A 29 6.71 10.28 2.81
N PRO A 30 5.66 11.10 2.65
CA PRO A 30 5.38 11.82 1.39
C PRO A 30 6.55 12.60 0.76
N GLY A 31 7.66 12.81 1.48
CA GLY A 31 8.88 13.43 0.95
C GLY A 31 9.70 12.48 0.09
N ASN A 32 9.53 11.17 0.31
CA ASN A 32 10.16 10.07 -0.40
C ASN A 32 9.34 9.58 -1.60
N ILE A 33 8.22 10.24 -1.89
CA ILE A 33 7.28 9.86 -2.94
C ILE A 33 7.19 11.00 -3.96
N PHE A 34 7.60 10.69 -5.19
CA PHE A 34 7.54 11.60 -6.31
C PHE A 34 6.48 11.13 -7.29
N ILE A 35 5.69 12.09 -7.78
CA ILE A 35 4.75 11.85 -8.85
C ILE A 35 5.43 12.24 -10.15
N LEU A 36 5.56 11.28 -11.05
CA LEU A 36 6.10 11.47 -12.38
C LEU A 36 4.95 11.67 -13.38
N GLU A 37 5.32 12.05 -14.60
CA GLU A 37 4.38 12.21 -15.69
C GLU A 37 3.55 10.93 -15.92
N GLY A 38 2.27 11.11 -16.24
CA GLY A 38 1.31 10.00 -16.42
C GLY A 38 0.83 9.35 -15.11
N GLY A 39 1.14 9.92 -13.94
CA GLY A 39 0.69 9.39 -12.65
C GLY A 39 1.50 8.19 -12.15
N LYS A 40 2.69 7.97 -12.74
CA LYS A 40 3.69 7.03 -12.21
C LYS A 40 4.21 7.54 -10.86
N VAL A 41 4.62 6.61 -10.00
CA VAL A 41 5.15 6.92 -8.66
C VAL A 41 6.60 6.44 -8.57
N ALA A 42 7.49 7.32 -8.13
CA ALA A 42 8.86 6.96 -7.76
C ALA A 42 9.03 7.04 -6.24
N LEU A 43 9.50 5.95 -5.66
CA LEU A 43 9.88 5.85 -4.25
C LEU A 43 11.39 6.02 -4.15
N ILE A 44 11.84 6.87 -3.24
CA ILE A 44 13.27 7.10 -2.96
C ILE A 44 13.55 6.87 -1.47
N ASP A 45 14.83 6.82 -1.11
CA ASP A 45 15.28 6.68 0.28
C ASP A 45 14.83 5.38 0.97
N CYS A 46 15.53 4.30 0.65
CA CYS A 46 15.39 3.01 1.33
C CYS A 46 16.20 2.95 2.64
N GLY A 47 16.37 4.06 3.37
CA GLY A 47 17.17 4.10 4.62
C GLY A 47 16.61 3.24 5.76
N GLN A 48 15.30 2.96 5.73
CA GLN A 48 14.65 1.99 6.63
C GLN A 48 13.96 0.92 5.79
N VAL A 49 14.36 -0.34 5.95
CA VAL A 49 13.73 -1.49 5.30
C VAL A 49 13.60 -2.65 6.27
N ALA A 50 12.62 -3.52 6.05
CA ALA A 50 12.60 -4.84 6.68
C ALA A 50 12.38 -5.94 5.63
N GLN A 51 12.97 -7.10 5.91
CA GLN A 51 12.76 -8.31 5.12
C GLN A 51 11.62 -9.12 5.76
N LEU A 52 10.69 -9.58 4.92
CA LEU A 52 9.69 -10.56 5.27
C LEU A 52 10.12 -11.92 4.73
N PHE A 53 10.23 -12.89 5.64
CA PHE A 53 10.42 -14.29 5.26
C PHE A 53 9.14 -14.87 4.65
N ARG A 54 9.25 -16.03 3.99
CA ARG A 54 8.15 -16.69 3.28
C ARG A 54 6.92 -16.85 4.17
N GLU A 55 7.11 -17.31 5.40
CA GLU A 55 6.06 -17.56 6.37
C GLU A 55 5.36 -16.25 6.77
N GLN A 56 6.14 -15.19 7.03
CA GLN A 56 5.59 -13.87 7.36
C GLN A 56 4.78 -13.29 6.19
N ARG A 57 5.25 -13.46 4.94
CA ARG A 57 4.53 -13.02 3.74
C ARG A 57 3.18 -13.73 3.61
N LEU A 58 3.14 -15.04 3.87
CA LEU A 58 1.91 -15.83 3.87
C LEU A 58 0.92 -15.33 4.92
N LEU A 59 1.40 -15.11 6.16
CA LEU A 59 0.55 -14.59 7.24
C LEU A 59 -0.02 -13.20 6.91
N VAL A 60 0.77 -12.31 6.32
CA VAL A 60 0.27 -11.00 5.87
C VAL A 60 -0.72 -11.15 4.72
N ALA A 61 -0.48 -12.06 3.78
CA ALA A 61 -1.37 -12.30 2.66
C ALA A 61 -2.74 -12.84 3.13
N GLU A 62 -2.73 -13.82 4.04
CA GLU A 62 -3.94 -14.35 4.68
C GLU A 62 -4.70 -13.27 5.44
N ALA A 63 -4.00 -12.45 6.23
CA ALA A 63 -4.61 -11.35 6.97
C ALA A 63 -5.24 -10.30 6.04
N ILE A 64 -4.59 -9.95 4.92
CA ILE A 64 -5.14 -9.03 3.92
C ILE A 64 -6.40 -9.61 3.28
N LEU A 65 -6.37 -10.88 2.89
CA LEU A 65 -7.54 -11.53 2.27
C LEU A 65 -8.71 -11.53 3.25
N ALA A 66 -8.49 -11.98 4.48
CA ALA A 66 -9.53 -12.00 5.51
C ALA A 66 -10.06 -10.60 5.82
N ALA A 67 -9.19 -9.60 5.96
CA ALA A 67 -9.60 -8.21 6.18
C ALA A 67 -10.40 -7.64 4.99
N SER A 68 -10.13 -8.07 3.75
CA SER A 68 -10.80 -7.55 2.55
C SER A 68 -12.27 -7.99 2.43
N ILE A 69 -12.62 -9.12 3.04
CA ILE A 69 -13.96 -9.72 3.04
C ILE A 69 -14.51 -9.89 4.47
N TYR A 70 -13.95 -9.17 5.43
CA TYR A 70 -14.30 -9.31 6.83
C TYR A 70 -15.78 -9.00 7.08
N ASP A 71 -16.48 -9.94 7.70
CA ASP A 71 -17.92 -9.89 7.99
C ASP A 71 -18.24 -9.92 9.49
N GLY A 72 -17.22 -9.98 10.34
CA GLY A 72 -17.41 -10.10 11.79
C GLY A 72 -17.73 -11.51 12.28
N SER A 73 -17.75 -12.51 11.39
CA SER A 73 -17.96 -13.90 11.79
C SER A 73 -16.82 -14.40 12.67
N ARG A 74 -17.15 -15.32 13.58
CA ARG A 74 -16.17 -15.93 14.49
C ARG A 74 -14.98 -16.56 13.74
N GLY A 75 -15.24 -17.20 12.60
CA GLY A 75 -14.18 -17.78 11.77
C GLY A 75 -13.19 -16.73 11.22
N MET A 76 -13.67 -15.56 10.81
CA MET A 76 -12.79 -14.47 10.37
C MET A 76 -11.98 -13.87 11.53
N VAL A 77 -12.59 -13.74 12.71
CA VAL A 77 -11.91 -13.28 13.93
C VAL A 77 -10.79 -14.25 14.29
N GLU A 78 -11.07 -15.55 14.37
CA GLU A 78 -10.08 -16.59 14.68
C GLU A 78 -8.95 -16.63 13.64
N LEU A 79 -9.26 -16.50 12.34
CA LEU A 79 -8.25 -16.45 11.28
C LEU A 79 -7.32 -15.25 11.45
N LEU A 80 -7.86 -14.04 11.59
CA LEU A 80 -7.07 -12.83 11.77
C LEU A 80 -6.23 -12.88 13.04
N ALA A 81 -6.81 -13.37 14.14
CA ALA A 81 -6.11 -13.57 15.40
C ALA A 81 -4.92 -14.53 15.24
N ASN A 82 -5.13 -15.65 14.55
CA ASN A 82 -4.08 -16.62 14.27
C ASN A 82 -2.94 -16.01 13.42
N CYS A 83 -3.25 -15.22 12.39
CA CYS A 83 -2.22 -14.55 11.60
C CYS A 83 -1.36 -13.62 12.47
N VAL A 84 -2.01 -12.81 13.31
CA VAL A 84 -1.35 -11.84 14.20
C VAL A 84 -0.45 -12.53 15.23
N ARG A 85 -0.94 -13.59 15.89
CA ARG A 85 -0.15 -14.34 16.88
C ARG A 85 1.01 -15.08 16.24
N LYS A 86 0.78 -15.78 15.12
CA LYS A 86 1.84 -16.51 14.40
C LYS A 86 2.92 -15.57 13.84
N PHE A 87 2.56 -14.32 13.56
CA PHE A 87 3.55 -13.30 13.17
C PHE A 87 4.46 -12.89 14.34
N GLY A 88 4.03 -13.11 15.59
CA GLY A 88 4.80 -12.83 16.80
C GLY A 88 4.26 -11.67 17.65
N VAL A 89 3.03 -11.22 17.39
CA VAL A 89 2.37 -10.25 18.28
C VAL A 89 1.93 -10.94 19.56
N THR A 90 2.22 -10.31 20.69
CA THR A 90 1.83 -10.80 22.02
C THR A 90 1.11 -9.72 22.81
N PHE A 91 0.23 -10.14 23.70
CA PHE A 91 -0.65 -9.26 24.47
C PHE A 91 -0.33 -9.34 25.97
N PHE A 92 -0.72 -8.31 26.73
CA PHE A 92 -0.77 -8.40 28.18
C PHE A 92 -1.95 -9.27 28.62
N ASP A 93 -1.76 -9.98 29.73
CA ASP A 93 -2.81 -10.80 30.33
C ASP A 93 -4.02 -9.95 30.76
N GLY A 94 -5.21 -10.57 30.78
CA GLY A 94 -6.44 -9.93 31.27
C GLY A 94 -7.38 -9.39 30.18
N GLN A 95 -7.18 -9.75 28.92
CA GLN A 95 -8.19 -9.51 27.88
C GLN A 95 -9.36 -10.46 28.06
N GLU A 96 -10.59 -9.95 28.03
CA GLU A 96 -11.80 -10.79 28.07
C GLU A 96 -11.90 -11.69 26.83
N ASP A 97 -11.53 -11.15 25.66
CA ASP A 97 -11.48 -11.86 24.40
C ASP A 97 -10.18 -11.49 23.66
N GLU A 98 -9.19 -12.39 23.77
CA GLU A 98 -7.87 -12.21 23.16
C GLU A 98 -7.92 -12.40 21.64
N ASP A 99 -8.79 -13.27 21.13
CA ASP A 99 -8.98 -13.46 19.68
C ASP A 99 -9.54 -12.20 19.05
N ALA A 100 -10.57 -11.62 19.66
CA ALA A 100 -11.09 -10.33 19.24
C ALA A 100 -10.02 -9.21 19.33
N CYS A 101 -9.17 -9.23 20.35
CA CYS A 101 -8.08 -8.25 20.47
C CYS A 101 -7.11 -8.38 19.28
N ALA A 102 -6.64 -9.60 19.02
CA ALA A 102 -5.69 -9.89 17.96
C ALA A 102 -6.27 -9.60 16.57
N ALA A 103 -7.53 -9.99 16.31
CA ALA A 103 -8.22 -9.65 15.08
C ALA A 103 -8.36 -8.11 14.92
N SER A 104 -8.67 -7.40 16.00
CA SER A 104 -8.76 -5.93 15.99
C SER A 104 -7.44 -5.27 15.62
N VAL A 105 -6.28 -5.83 16.01
CA VAL A 105 -4.96 -5.37 15.56
C VAL A 105 -4.82 -5.51 14.04
N ALA A 106 -5.18 -6.66 13.46
CA ALA A 106 -5.12 -6.85 12.01
C ALA A 106 -6.04 -5.87 11.26
N LEU A 107 -7.26 -5.68 11.77
CA LEU A 107 -8.24 -4.73 11.22
C LEU A 107 -7.78 -3.28 11.37
N TYR A 108 -7.05 -2.95 12.45
CA TYR A 108 -6.44 -1.64 12.61
C TYR A 108 -5.44 -1.36 11.48
N LEU A 109 -4.55 -2.32 11.22
CA LEU A 109 -3.53 -2.20 10.18
C LEU A 109 -4.16 -2.15 8.79
N PHE A 110 -5.07 -3.08 8.47
CA PHE A 110 -5.45 -3.35 7.07
C PHE A 110 -6.93 -3.13 6.76
N GLY A 111 -7.79 -3.19 7.78
CA GLY A 111 -9.23 -3.09 7.62
C GLY A 111 -9.71 -1.74 7.07
N GLU A 112 -10.99 -1.76 6.67
CA GLU A 112 -11.70 -0.59 6.18
C GLU A 112 -11.82 0.50 7.24
N LYS A 113 -12.00 1.75 6.79
CA LYS A 113 -12.10 2.90 7.69
C LYS A 113 -13.26 2.76 8.69
N ASP A 114 -14.35 2.15 8.29
CA ASP A 114 -15.61 2.00 9.02
C ASP A 114 -15.80 0.61 9.65
N VAL A 115 -14.83 -0.30 9.52
CA VAL A 115 -14.93 -1.67 10.07
C VAL A 115 -15.19 -1.68 11.58
N ILE A 116 -16.13 -2.49 12.06
CA ILE A 116 -16.37 -2.61 13.50
C ILE A 116 -15.40 -3.66 14.05
N PHE A 117 -14.66 -3.30 15.10
CA PHE A 117 -13.76 -4.23 15.76
C PHE A 117 -14.58 -5.23 16.61
N PRO A 118 -14.22 -6.53 16.58
CA PRO A 118 -14.85 -7.54 17.42
C PRO A 118 -14.59 -7.25 18.91
N GLY A 119 -15.32 -7.91 19.82
CA GLY A 119 -15.06 -7.81 21.27
C GLY A 119 -15.28 -6.42 21.90
N GLY A 120 -15.86 -5.46 21.17
CA GLY A 120 -16.08 -4.11 21.67
C GLY A 120 -14.81 -3.27 21.79
N TYR A 121 -13.72 -3.68 21.12
CA TYR A 121 -12.51 -2.87 21.00
C TYR A 121 -12.79 -1.58 20.20
N SER A 122 -11.99 -0.56 20.49
CA SER A 122 -12.15 0.80 19.99
C SER A 122 -11.00 1.17 19.05
N LYS A 123 -11.31 1.99 18.03
CA LYS A 123 -10.33 2.51 17.07
C LYS A 123 -9.53 3.66 17.64
N GLU A 124 -10.04 4.33 18.66
CA GLU A 124 -9.38 5.44 19.31
C GLU A 124 -8.13 4.93 20.04
N GLU A 125 -6.95 5.30 19.54
CA GLU A 125 -5.65 4.82 20.04
C GLU A 125 -5.44 5.04 21.56
N PHE A 126 -6.01 6.12 22.09
CA PHE A 126 -5.87 6.49 23.51
C PHE A 126 -6.94 5.88 24.42
N SER A 127 -7.94 5.19 23.86
CA SER A 127 -8.98 4.49 24.63
C SER A 127 -8.40 3.32 25.41
N SER A 128 -8.90 3.06 26.61
CA SER A 128 -8.57 1.83 27.35
C SER A 128 -8.96 0.56 26.60
N LYS A 129 -9.94 0.65 25.69
CA LYS A 129 -10.37 -0.43 24.81
C LYS A 129 -9.64 -0.43 23.46
N SER A 130 -8.55 0.31 23.31
CA SER A 130 -7.73 0.22 22.09
C SER A 130 -6.97 -1.10 22.06
N PRO A 131 -7.01 -1.89 20.97
CA PRO A 131 -6.24 -3.11 20.86
C PRO A 131 -4.73 -2.84 20.89
N LEU A 132 -4.30 -1.64 20.48
CA LEU A 132 -2.89 -1.23 20.50
C LEU A 132 -2.34 -1.04 21.92
N ARG A 133 -3.20 -0.71 22.89
CA ARG A 133 -2.81 -0.59 24.31
C ARG A 133 -2.65 -1.94 25.00
N GLN A 134 -3.17 -3.01 24.41
CA GLN A 134 -3.09 -4.35 24.95
C GLN A 134 -1.83 -5.10 24.50
N LEU A 135 -1.04 -4.48 23.60
CA LEU A 135 0.17 -5.07 23.04
C LEU A 135 1.31 -5.10 24.05
N LYS A 136 1.85 -6.28 24.30
CA LYS A 136 3.08 -6.49 25.08
C LYS A 136 4.33 -6.46 24.20
N SER A 137 4.25 -7.07 23.02
CA SER A 137 5.31 -7.02 22.01
C SER A 137 4.71 -6.98 20.61
N PHE A 138 5.34 -6.22 19.73
CA PHE A 138 4.89 -6.02 18.36
C PHE A 138 6.09 -6.01 17.40
N PRO A 139 6.16 -6.97 16.45
CA PRO A 139 7.27 -7.08 15.50
C PRO A 139 7.49 -5.84 14.64
N MET A 140 8.76 -5.51 14.37
CA MET A 140 9.15 -4.29 13.63
C MET A 140 8.63 -4.30 12.19
N GLU A 141 8.55 -5.46 11.57
CA GLU A 141 8.00 -5.65 10.23
C GLU A 141 6.55 -5.19 10.14
N LEU A 142 5.75 -5.48 11.17
CA LEU A 142 4.36 -5.01 11.24
C LEU A 142 4.27 -3.50 11.49
N VAL A 143 5.26 -2.90 12.17
CA VAL A 143 5.34 -1.42 12.31
C VAL A 143 5.52 -0.79 10.94
N LEU A 144 6.43 -1.32 10.12
CA LEU A 144 6.68 -0.80 8.78
C LEU A 144 5.49 -1.04 7.83
N LEU A 145 4.84 -2.20 7.92
CA LEU A 145 3.59 -2.48 7.20
C LEU A 145 2.47 -1.52 7.62
N GLY A 146 2.33 -1.25 8.91
CA GLY A 146 1.39 -0.28 9.45
C GLY A 146 1.63 1.11 8.89
N ARG A 147 2.90 1.57 8.85
CA ARG A 147 3.27 2.85 8.23
C ARG A 147 2.93 2.92 6.75
N ALA A 148 3.19 1.86 5.98
CA ALA A 148 2.82 1.79 4.58
C ALA A 148 1.30 1.88 4.38
N SER A 149 0.53 1.14 5.17
CA SER A 149 -0.93 1.19 5.14
C SER A 149 -1.47 2.58 5.51
N VAL A 150 -0.98 3.18 6.59
CA VAL A 150 -1.36 4.52 7.04
C VAL A 150 -1.03 5.58 6.00
N LEU A 151 0.12 5.48 5.34
CA LEU A 151 0.45 6.37 4.22
C LEU A 151 -0.61 6.27 3.12
N VAL A 152 -0.88 5.07 2.61
CA VAL A 152 -1.81 4.88 1.49
C VAL A 152 -3.20 5.39 1.86
N LYS A 153 -3.68 5.04 3.06
CA LYS A 153 -4.95 5.55 3.63
C LYS A 153 -4.95 7.08 3.75
N GLY A 154 -3.85 7.68 4.22
CA GLY A 154 -3.70 9.12 4.37
C GLY A 154 -3.65 9.88 3.05
N VAL A 155 -3.00 9.32 2.02
CA VAL A 155 -3.00 9.84 0.65
C VAL A 155 -4.41 9.78 0.07
N ALA A 156 -5.11 8.67 0.25
CA ALA A 156 -6.49 8.50 -0.22
C ALA A 156 -7.44 9.51 0.43
N ALA A 157 -7.36 9.67 1.75
CA ALA A 157 -8.15 10.64 2.49
C ALA A 157 -7.88 12.08 2.03
N ARG A 158 -6.62 12.46 1.80
CA ARG A 158 -6.28 13.80 1.28
C ARG A 158 -6.78 14.06 -0.13
N LEU A 159 -6.83 13.03 -0.96
CA LEU A 159 -7.36 13.11 -2.32
C LEU A 159 -8.90 12.99 -2.38
N GLY A 160 -9.56 12.74 -1.24
CA GLY A 160 -11.00 12.52 -1.18
C GLY A 160 -11.46 11.27 -1.94
N VAL A 161 -10.58 10.27 -2.06
CA VAL A 161 -10.86 9.02 -2.79
C VAL A 161 -11.14 7.93 -1.78
N ASP A 162 -12.31 7.30 -1.91
CA ASP A 162 -12.60 6.08 -1.15
C ASP A 162 -11.66 4.94 -1.61
N TRP A 163 -10.91 4.39 -0.67
CA TRP A 163 -9.81 3.48 -0.96
C TRP A 163 -9.57 2.47 0.15
N SER A 164 -9.78 1.21 -0.20
CA SER A 164 -9.50 0.07 0.67
C SER A 164 -8.13 -0.51 0.37
N VAL A 165 -7.22 -0.43 1.34
CA VAL A 165 -5.90 -1.07 1.22
C VAL A 165 -6.05 -2.59 1.12
N ALA A 166 -6.88 -3.20 1.99
CA ALA A 166 -7.11 -4.64 1.98
C ALA A 166 -7.65 -5.14 0.63
N LYS A 167 -8.70 -4.52 0.08
CA LYS A 167 -9.26 -4.94 -1.21
C LYS A 167 -8.28 -4.75 -2.37
N LYS A 168 -7.44 -3.72 -2.31
CA LYS A 168 -6.44 -3.44 -3.35
C LYS A 168 -5.24 -4.38 -3.30
N TRP A 169 -4.84 -4.82 -2.11
CA TRP A 169 -3.79 -5.81 -1.94
C TRP A 169 -4.28 -7.25 -2.06
N ALA A 170 -5.58 -7.52 -1.92
CA ALA A 170 -6.15 -8.87 -2.00
C ALA A 170 -5.74 -9.68 -3.25
N PRO A 171 -5.74 -9.12 -4.49
CA PRO A 171 -5.26 -9.86 -5.65
C PRO A 171 -3.79 -10.29 -5.53
N LEU A 172 -2.91 -9.38 -5.09
CA LEU A 172 -1.49 -9.65 -4.90
C LEU A 172 -1.23 -10.64 -3.77
N ALA A 173 -2.02 -10.58 -2.70
CA ALA A 173 -1.98 -11.53 -1.59
C ALA A 173 -2.39 -12.94 -2.04
N LYS A 174 -3.47 -13.06 -2.83
CA LYS A 174 -3.91 -14.35 -3.42
C LYS A 174 -2.84 -14.95 -4.34
N ASP A 175 -2.24 -14.12 -5.18
CA ASP A 175 -1.16 -14.54 -6.07
C ASP A 175 0.05 -15.03 -5.25
N ALA A 176 0.40 -14.34 -4.16
CA ALA A 176 1.50 -14.74 -3.29
C ALA A 176 1.23 -16.07 -2.58
N ILE A 177 0.02 -16.32 -2.07
CA ILE A 177 -0.32 -17.62 -1.48
C ILE A 177 -0.17 -18.72 -2.52
N THR A 178 -0.71 -18.50 -3.73
CA THR A 178 -0.63 -19.50 -4.81
C THR A 178 0.82 -19.78 -5.21
N ALA A 179 1.61 -18.73 -5.42
CA ALA A 179 3.00 -18.84 -5.85
C ALA A 179 3.94 -19.39 -4.77
N LEU A 180 3.67 -19.10 -3.49
CA LEU A 180 4.48 -19.62 -2.38
C LEU A 180 4.10 -21.06 -2.03
N CYS A 181 2.85 -21.48 -2.23
CA CYS A 181 2.40 -22.85 -1.95
C CYS A 181 2.78 -23.88 -3.02
N SER A 182 3.02 -23.46 -4.26
CA SER A 182 3.64 -24.32 -5.27
C SER A 182 5.14 -24.43 -4.98
N GLU A 183 5.61 -25.58 -4.50
CA GLU A 183 7.04 -25.82 -4.28
C GLU A 183 7.84 -25.73 -5.60
N ASP A 184 9.13 -25.40 -5.44
CA ASP A 184 10.27 -25.50 -6.38
C ASP A 184 10.67 -24.38 -7.34
N GLU A 185 9.95 -23.28 -7.50
CA GLU A 185 10.53 -22.14 -8.24
C GLU A 185 10.24 -20.82 -7.54
N CYS A 186 11.31 -20.17 -7.07
CA CYS A 186 11.36 -18.73 -6.86
C CYS A 186 11.15 -18.04 -8.23
N ARG A 187 9.92 -18.10 -8.75
CA ARG A 187 9.53 -17.36 -9.94
C ARG A 187 9.39 -15.91 -9.52
N LEU A 188 10.35 -15.09 -9.96
CA LEU A 188 10.11 -13.66 -10.10
C LEU A 188 8.78 -13.51 -10.86
N PRO A 189 7.76 -12.83 -10.30
CA PRO A 189 6.49 -12.67 -10.99
C PRO A 189 6.71 -12.01 -12.35
N ALA A 190 5.79 -12.20 -13.30
CA ALA A 190 5.97 -11.79 -14.69
C ALA A 190 6.38 -10.31 -14.91
N TRP A 191 6.12 -9.43 -13.94
CA TRP A 191 6.53 -8.02 -13.98
C TRP A 191 7.96 -7.76 -13.50
N ALA A 192 8.58 -8.69 -12.77
CA ALA A 192 9.98 -8.64 -12.37
C ALA A 192 10.91 -9.18 -13.49
N LEU A 193 10.34 -9.75 -14.56
CA LEU A 193 11.04 -9.95 -15.82
C LEU A 193 11.32 -8.57 -16.45
N GLN A 194 12.57 -8.38 -16.91
CA GLN A 194 13.14 -7.14 -17.45
C GLN A 194 12.27 -6.41 -18.49
N SER A 195 11.34 -7.11 -19.12
CA SER A 195 10.40 -6.59 -20.13
C SER A 195 9.40 -5.55 -19.60
N ALA A 196 9.20 -5.43 -18.28
CA ALA A 196 8.31 -4.42 -17.69
C ALA A 196 9.02 -3.09 -17.36
N MET A 197 10.35 -3.04 -17.47
CA MET A 197 11.10 -1.78 -17.43
C MET A 197 11.14 -1.21 -18.84
N HIS A 198 10.13 -0.40 -19.20
CA HIS A 198 10.29 0.52 -20.32
C HIS A 198 11.55 1.36 -20.07
N ARG A 199 12.53 1.26 -20.97
CA ARG A 199 13.65 2.20 -21.03
C ARG A 199 13.05 3.54 -21.44
N ASP A 200 12.69 4.36 -20.46
CA ASP A 200 12.42 5.77 -20.72
C ASP A 200 13.79 6.44 -20.89
N ASP A 201 14.06 6.85 -22.13
CA ASP A 201 15.20 7.69 -22.50
C ASP A 201 15.23 8.91 -21.58
N ALA A 202 16.40 9.19 -21.00
CA ALA A 202 16.58 10.21 -19.98
C ALA A 202 16.50 11.63 -20.57
N GLY A 203 15.29 12.07 -20.93
CA GLY A 203 14.92 13.48 -20.98
C GLY A 203 14.56 13.95 -19.58
N ALA A 204 15.06 15.11 -19.15
CA ALA A 204 14.82 15.67 -17.82
C ALA A 204 13.32 15.90 -17.55
N SER A 205 12.62 14.87 -17.05
CA SER A 205 11.20 14.93 -16.69
C SER A 205 11.03 15.71 -15.38
N GLU A 206 10.15 16.72 -15.39
CA GLU A 206 9.86 17.61 -14.27
C GLU A 206 9.29 16.80 -13.09
N ARG A 207 10.05 16.66 -11.99
CA ARG A 207 9.68 15.87 -10.81
C ARG A 207 8.92 16.74 -9.81
N LEU A 208 7.67 16.41 -9.51
CA LEU A 208 6.88 17.13 -8.52
C LEU A 208 6.84 16.36 -7.19
N ARG A 209 7.08 17.07 -6.09
CA ARG A 209 6.93 16.51 -4.74
C ARG A 209 5.45 16.36 -4.39
N PHE A 210 5.11 15.28 -3.70
CA PHE A 210 3.72 14.97 -3.33
C PHE A 210 3.00 16.12 -2.60
N ARG A 211 3.70 16.85 -1.73
CA ARG A 211 3.14 18.01 -0.99
C ARG A 211 2.64 19.14 -1.90
N ASP A 212 3.25 19.29 -3.07
CA ASP A 212 2.96 20.37 -4.01
C ASP A 212 1.78 19.98 -4.93
N ALA A 213 1.61 18.69 -5.22
CA ALA A 213 0.46 18.15 -5.94
C ALA A 213 -0.85 18.30 -5.16
N ALA A 214 -0.82 18.12 -3.84
CA ALA A 214 -2.01 18.21 -2.97
C ALA A 214 -2.61 19.63 -2.86
N ARG A 215 -1.83 20.68 -3.14
CA ARG A 215 -2.29 22.09 -3.07
C ARG A 215 -2.81 22.64 -4.40
N GLY A 216 -2.60 21.94 -5.51
CA GLY A 216 -2.64 22.53 -6.86
C GLY A 216 -3.46 21.78 -7.91
N CYS A 217 -4.41 20.93 -7.55
CA CYS A 217 -5.18 20.13 -8.52
C CYS A 217 -5.79 20.96 -9.68
N ALA A 218 -6.16 22.23 -9.45
CA ALA A 218 -6.73 23.09 -10.50
C ALA A 218 -5.70 23.86 -11.34
N SER A 219 -4.53 24.23 -10.76
CA SER A 219 -3.46 24.93 -11.49
C SER A 219 -2.57 23.98 -12.29
N LEU A 220 -2.38 22.75 -11.80
CA LEU A 220 -1.62 21.69 -12.48
C LEU A 220 -2.30 21.20 -13.76
N VAL A 221 -3.63 21.03 -13.73
CA VAL A 221 -4.41 20.68 -14.94
C VAL A 221 -4.32 21.77 -16.00
N ARG A 222 -4.29 23.06 -15.60
CA ARG A 222 -4.09 24.17 -16.54
C ARG A 222 -2.66 24.21 -17.09
N ARG A 223 -1.65 24.04 -16.24
CA ARG A 223 -0.24 24.13 -16.66
C ARG A 223 0.15 23.00 -17.61
N TRP A 224 -0.22 21.75 -17.29
CA TRP A 224 -0.01 20.61 -18.18
C TRP A 224 -0.93 20.63 -19.41
N GLY A 225 -2.14 21.19 -19.31
CA GLY A 225 -3.01 21.42 -20.46
C GLY A 225 -2.40 22.40 -21.48
N ILE A 226 -1.76 23.47 -21.01
CA ILE A 226 -1.09 24.47 -21.84
C ILE A 226 0.19 23.90 -22.45
N GLU A 227 1.02 23.19 -21.69
CA GLU A 227 2.26 22.58 -22.20
C GLU A 227 1.99 21.46 -23.21
N LYS A 228 0.95 20.65 -23.00
CA LYS A 228 0.56 19.61 -23.96
C LYS A 228 0.03 20.23 -25.25
N ALA A 229 -0.78 21.29 -25.17
CA ALA A 229 -1.22 22.05 -26.34
C ALA A 229 -0.05 22.70 -27.10
N ALA A 230 0.92 23.27 -26.38
CA ALA A 230 2.12 23.85 -26.98
C ALA A 230 3.01 22.80 -27.67
N SER A 231 3.17 21.61 -27.07
CA SER A 231 3.94 20.51 -27.68
C SER A 231 3.24 19.93 -28.92
N MET A 232 1.91 19.85 -28.92
CA MET A 232 1.13 19.39 -30.08
C MET A 232 1.19 20.39 -31.23
N LEU A 233 1.11 21.70 -30.93
CA LEU A 233 1.31 22.77 -31.92
C LEU A 233 2.73 22.78 -32.49
N ALA A 234 3.75 22.55 -31.64
CA ALA A 234 5.13 22.44 -32.09
C ALA A 234 5.39 21.19 -32.96
N SER A 235 4.68 20.10 -32.69
CA SER A 235 4.80 18.84 -33.44
C SER A 235 4.11 18.92 -34.80
N GLN A 236 2.93 19.56 -34.87
CA GLN A 236 2.24 19.86 -36.13
C GLN A 236 3.07 20.78 -37.04
N LYS A 237 3.72 21.80 -36.49
CA LYS A 237 4.61 22.70 -37.25
C LYS A 237 5.85 21.99 -37.80
N LYS A 238 6.30 20.93 -37.13
CA LYS A 238 7.46 20.12 -37.55
C LYS A 238 7.09 19.11 -38.65
N GLU A 239 5.86 18.61 -38.64
CA GLU A 239 5.32 17.76 -39.72
C GLU A 239 5.01 18.56 -41.00
N GLU A 240 4.60 19.83 -40.88
CA GLU A 240 4.37 20.71 -42.03
C GLU A 240 5.69 21.11 -42.72
N MET A 241 6.75 21.45 -41.97
CA MET A 241 8.06 21.76 -42.55
C MET A 241 8.86 20.55 -43.06
N SER A 242 8.39 19.33 -42.82
CA SER A 242 9.00 18.10 -43.35
C SER A 242 8.37 17.65 -44.69
N LYS A 243 7.35 18.36 -45.17
CA LYS A 243 6.61 18.08 -46.41
C LYS A 243 6.83 19.12 -47.51
N GLU A 244 7.68 20.12 -47.27
CA GLU A 244 8.26 21.02 -48.28
C GLU A 244 9.71 20.61 -48.59
#